data_AF-A0A1F9FMW8-F1
#
_entry.id   AF-A0A1F9FMW8-F1
#
_cell.length_a   1.000
_cell.length_b   1.000
_cell.length_c   1.000
_cell.angle_alpha   90.00
_cell.angle_beta   90.00
_cell.angle_gamma   90.00
#
_symmetry.space_group_name_H-M   'P 1'
#
loop_
_entity.id
_entity.type
_entity.pdbx_description
1 polymer ?
#
loop_
_entity_poly.entity_id
_entity_poly.type
_entity_poly.pdbx_seq_one_letter_code
_entity_poly.pdbx_strand_id
1 'polypeptide(L)'
;MVAALRNGGGIRAPIGRLDPSTWAKRGGPIRLIDVQAALRFDGPLVVVDTTHATLVRTLESALRGAGSGKGHFPQASAGVALRYTTDAPEQTHVLEGGKVTAVRCPGARVRDLMITPPGGAPIVVAKGGVVPTPNATIAIATLEYLANGGDGWFPGEARLAVAAVPGGTEQAALRGFLAAEEAAGRWRRGIGYVDEDAARARITPVDGAGVIVPPGCR
;
A
#
# COMPACT_ATOMS: atom_id res chain seq x y z
N MET A 1 15.49 -0.34 2.24
CA MET A 1 14.03 -0.40 2.01
C MET A 1 13.57 0.98 1.58
N VAL A 2 12.84 1.07 0.48
CA VAL A 2 12.54 2.37 -0.18
C VAL A 2 11.08 2.79 0.04
N ALA A 3 10.16 1.82 0.22
CA ALA A 3 8.75 2.04 0.51
C ALA A 3 8.14 0.84 1.25
N ALA A 4 7.02 1.04 1.94
CA ALA A 4 6.16 -0.05 2.41
C ALA A 4 4.75 0.11 1.83
N LEU A 5 4.15 -1.00 1.41
CA LEU A 5 2.82 -1.08 0.82
C LEU A 5 2.01 -2.21 1.46
N ARG A 6 0.73 -1.98 1.72
CA ARG A 6 -0.20 -3.00 2.20
C ARG A 6 -1.60 -2.78 1.64
N ASN A 7 -2.47 -3.79 1.76
CA ASN A 7 -3.88 -3.64 1.45
C ASN A 7 -4.64 -3.01 2.64
N GLY A 8 -5.67 -2.22 2.36
CA GLY A 8 -6.53 -1.61 3.37
C GLY A 8 -7.38 -2.63 4.12
N GLY A 9 -7.75 -3.74 3.46
CA GLY A 9 -8.55 -4.82 4.03
C GLY A 9 -7.85 -5.58 5.17
N GLY A 10 -6.52 -5.50 5.25
CA GLY A 10 -5.73 -6.00 6.37
C GLY A 10 -5.78 -5.10 7.61
N ILE A 11 -6.32 -3.87 7.52
CA ILE A 11 -6.53 -2.96 8.64
C ILE A 11 -7.98 -3.09 9.08
N ARG A 12 -8.20 -3.64 10.27
CA ARG A 12 -9.51 -4.18 10.68
C ARG A 12 -10.29 -3.29 11.63
N ALA A 13 -9.60 -2.41 12.33
CA ALA A 13 -10.21 -1.49 13.28
C ALA A 13 -9.37 -0.21 13.40
N PRO A 14 -10.00 0.95 13.61
CA PRO A 14 -9.29 2.14 14.09
C PRO A 14 -8.79 1.92 15.52
N ILE A 15 -7.69 2.58 15.88
CA ILE A 15 -7.20 2.65 17.26
C ILE A 15 -7.65 3.99 17.87
N GLY A 16 -8.27 3.93 19.06
CA GLY A 16 -8.84 5.08 19.77
C GLY A 16 -10.37 5.10 19.77
N ARG A 17 -10.98 6.03 20.54
CA ARG A 17 -12.44 6.21 20.58
C ARG A 17 -12.86 7.37 19.69
N LEU A 18 -13.93 7.16 18.93
CA LEU A 18 -14.70 8.26 18.34
C LEU A 18 -15.67 8.77 19.40
N ASP A 19 -15.65 10.08 19.63
CA ASP A 19 -16.74 10.74 20.32
C ASP A 19 -18.01 10.61 19.45
N PRO A 20 -19.09 9.97 19.94
CA PRO A 20 -20.26 9.68 19.12
C PRO A 20 -21.08 10.92 18.74
N SER A 21 -20.85 12.06 19.41
CA SER A 21 -21.58 13.31 19.17
C SER A 21 -20.84 14.25 18.21
N THR A 22 -19.51 14.24 18.25
CA THR A 22 -18.66 15.15 17.46
C THR A 22 -17.86 14.44 16.38
N TRP A 23 -17.83 13.11 16.38
CA TRP A 23 -16.91 12.28 15.60
C TRP A 23 -15.44 12.61 15.85
N ALA A 24 -15.13 13.40 16.87
CA ALA A 24 -13.78 13.74 17.24
C ALA A 24 -13.09 12.49 17.79
N LYS A 25 -11.89 12.18 17.29
CA LYS A 25 -11.06 11.14 17.87
C LYS A 25 -10.59 11.61 19.25
N ARG A 26 -11.10 10.97 20.31
CA ARG A 26 -10.59 11.15 21.66
C ARG A 26 -9.52 10.11 21.92
N GLY A 27 -8.30 10.61 22.16
CA GLY A 27 -7.13 9.79 22.44
C GLY A 27 -7.23 9.09 23.80
N GLY A 28 -6.64 7.90 23.86
CA GLY A 28 -6.42 7.11 25.07
C GLY A 28 -5.19 6.23 24.86
N PRO A 29 -4.64 5.62 25.92
CA PRO A 29 -3.48 4.74 25.79
C PRO A 29 -3.76 3.63 24.76
N ILE A 30 -2.83 3.40 23.83
CA ILE A 30 -2.89 2.28 22.89
C ILE A 30 -2.54 1.01 23.67
N ARG A 31 -3.48 0.07 23.73
CA ARG A 31 -3.33 -1.21 24.42
C ARG A 31 -2.99 -2.31 23.41
N LEU A 32 -2.46 -3.43 23.92
CA LEU A 32 -2.20 -4.60 23.08
C LEU A 32 -3.45 -5.08 22.33
N ILE A 33 -4.60 -5.07 23.00
CA ILE A 33 -5.88 -5.45 22.38
C ILE A 33 -6.29 -4.52 21.23
N ASP A 34 -5.90 -3.25 21.26
CA ASP A 34 -6.18 -2.31 20.17
C ASP A 34 -5.33 -2.66 18.93
N VAL A 35 -4.06 -3.00 19.15
CA VAL A 35 -3.15 -3.47 18.09
C VAL A 35 -3.65 -4.78 17.50
N GLN A 36 -4.06 -5.73 18.34
CA GLN A 36 -4.63 -7.01 17.91
C GLN A 36 -5.97 -6.83 17.16
N ALA A 37 -6.80 -5.89 17.58
CA ALA A 37 -8.04 -5.58 16.88
C ALA A 37 -7.78 -4.95 15.51
N ALA A 38 -6.81 -4.04 15.41
CA ALA A 38 -6.46 -3.37 14.16
C ALA A 38 -5.74 -4.30 13.16
N LEU A 39 -4.84 -5.15 13.65
CA LEU A 39 -3.95 -6.02 12.86
C LEU A 39 -4.18 -7.50 13.20
N ARG A 40 -5.43 -7.94 13.04
CA ARG A 40 -5.93 -9.24 13.56
C ARG A 40 -5.20 -10.47 13.02
N PHE A 41 -4.66 -10.40 11.82
CA PHE A 41 -3.98 -11.54 11.20
C PHE A 41 -2.51 -11.67 11.60
N ASP A 42 -1.91 -10.58 12.12
CA ASP A 42 -0.50 -10.49 12.48
C ASP A 42 0.44 -11.08 11.41
N GLY A 43 0.22 -10.69 10.15
CA GLY A 43 0.91 -11.29 9.02
C GLY A 43 2.44 -11.08 9.08
N PRO A 44 3.24 -12.04 8.59
CA PRO A 44 4.67 -11.82 8.42
C PRO A 44 4.95 -10.68 7.44
N LEU A 45 5.92 -9.84 7.79
CA LEU A 45 6.45 -8.80 6.92
C LEU A 45 7.60 -9.36 6.09
N VAL A 46 7.60 -8.99 4.83
CA VAL A 46 8.62 -9.38 3.86
C VAL A 46 9.08 -8.19 3.05
N VAL A 47 10.29 -8.27 2.53
CA VAL A 47 10.80 -7.36 1.50
C VAL A 47 10.73 -8.05 0.16
N VAL A 48 10.10 -7.41 -0.80
CA VAL A 48 10.01 -7.86 -2.18
C VAL A 48 10.91 -7.00 -3.04
N ASP A 49 11.86 -7.64 -3.72
CA ASP A 49 12.62 -7.01 -4.79
C ASP A 49 11.86 -7.20 -6.11
N THR A 50 11.46 -6.09 -6.72
CA THR A 50 10.62 -6.10 -7.92
C THR A 50 11.05 -5.02 -8.92
N THR A 51 10.47 -5.04 -10.11
CA THR A 51 10.70 -4.01 -11.13
C THR A 51 9.68 -2.88 -11.04
N HIS A 52 10.01 -1.72 -11.60
CA HIS A 52 9.05 -0.62 -11.74
C HIS A 52 7.78 -1.06 -12.49
N ALA A 53 7.92 -1.86 -13.56
CA ALA A 53 6.77 -2.37 -14.32
C ALA A 53 5.88 -3.29 -13.47
N THR A 54 6.48 -4.23 -12.73
CA THR A 54 5.73 -5.12 -11.84
C THR A 54 5.07 -4.35 -10.70
N LEU A 55 5.74 -3.35 -10.12
CA LEU A 55 5.15 -2.50 -9.08
C LEU A 55 3.93 -1.73 -9.59
N VAL A 56 4.00 -1.12 -10.78
CA VAL A 56 2.87 -0.42 -11.39
C VAL A 56 1.72 -1.39 -11.67
N ARG A 57 2.00 -2.58 -12.22
CA ARG A 57 1.00 -3.63 -12.43
C ARG A 57 0.33 -4.07 -11.11
N THR A 58 1.11 -4.20 -10.03
CA THR A 58 0.58 -4.49 -8.70
C THR A 58 -0.36 -3.38 -8.21
N LEU A 59 -0.03 -2.11 -8.43
CA LEU A 59 -0.87 -0.99 -8.02
C LEU A 59 -2.12 -0.85 -8.90
N GLU A 60 -2.04 -1.09 -10.20
CA GLU A 60 -3.22 -1.23 -11.07
C GLU A 60 -4.17 -2.31 -10.54
N SER A 61 -3.62 -3.38 -9.97
CA SER A 61 -4.40 -4.47 -9.36
C SER A 61 -5.07 -4.00 -8.09
N ALA A 62 -4.29 -3.32 -7.24
CA ALA A 62 -4.74 -2.73 -5.98
C ALA A 62 -5.82 -1.64 -6.19
N LEU A 63 -5.87 -0.99 -7.36
CA LEU A 63 -6.83 0.08 -7.69
C LEU A 63 -8.13 -0.39 -8.36
N ARG A 64 -8.32 -1.70 -8.56
CA ARG A 64 -9.62 -2.23 -9.01
C ARG A 64 -10.74 -1.79 -8.07
N GLY A 65 -11.92 -1.43 -8.56
CA GLY A 65 -13.01 -0.94 -7.73
C GLY A 65 -12.60 0.16 -6.73
N ALA A 66 -11.59 0.99 -7.01
CA ALA A 66 -11.29 2.14 -6.16
C ALA A 66 -12.57 2.97 -5.96
N GLY A 67 -12.84 3.38 -4.72
CA GLY A 67 -14.10 4.02 -4.33
C GLY A 67 -15.21 3.06 -3.88
N SER A 68 -15.06 1.73 -4.06
CA SER A 68 -16.09 0.74 -3.64
C SER A 68 -15.88 0.13 -2.25
N GLY A 69 -14.86 0.55 -1.50
CA GLY A 69 -14.55 0.01 -0.17
C GLY A 69 -13.95 -1.40 -0.16
N LYS A 70 -13.56 -1.93 -1.32
CA LYS A 70 -12.89 -3.24 -1.43
C LYS A 70 -11.51 -3.23 -0.74
N GLY A 71 -11.17 -4.35 -0.11
CA GLY A 71 -10.02 -4.47 0.77
C GLY A 71 -8.65 -4.37 0.10
N HIS A 72 -8.56 -4.61 -1.22
CA HIS A 72 -7.28 -4.67 -1.92
C HIS A 72 -6.66 -3.29 -2.20
N PHE A 73 -7.37 -2.18 -1.90
CA PHE A 73 -6.88 -0.81 -2.07
C PHE A 73 -5.57 -0.56 -1.30
N PRO A 74 -4.54 0.06 -1.91
CA PRO A 74 -3.24 0.19 -1.27
C PRO A 74 -3.23 1.25 -0.18
N GLN A 75 -2.50 0.96 0.89
CA GLN A 75 -1.98 1.90 1.87
C GLN A 75 -0.46 1.94 1.70
N ALA A 76 0.15 3.11 1.90
CA ALA A 76 1.57 3.30 1.64
C ALA A 76 2.26 4.04 2.79
N SER A 77 3.55 3.74 2.98
CA SER A 77 4.39 4.47 3.93
C SER A 77 4.67 5.91 3.49
N ALA A 78 5.21 6.70 4.42
CA ALA A 78 5.87 7.97 4.09
C ALA A 78 6.87 7.77 2.93
N GLY A 79 6.91 8.73 2.01
CA GLY A 79 7.75 8.70 0.82
C GLY A 79 7.09 8.15 -0.44
N VAL A 80 5.89 7.56 -0.36
CA VAL A 80 5.14 7.12 -1.55
C VAL A 80 4.12 8.16 -1.96
N ALA A 81 4.25 8.67 -3.18
CA ALA A 81 3.25 9.53 -3.82
C ALA A 81 2.65 8.82 -5.03
N LEU A 82 1.39 8.43 -4.93
CA LEU A 82 0.59 7.79 -5.97
C LEU A 82 -0.56 8.71 -6.38
N ARG A 83 -0.59 9.11 -7.64
CA ARG A 83 -1.75 9.76 -8.27
C ARG A 83 -2.47 8.74 -9.12
N TYR A 84 -3.77 8.58 -8.90
CA TYR A 84 -4.58 7.61 -9.63
C TYR A 84 -5.89 8.20 -10.13
N THR A 85 -6.51 7.61 -11.15
CA THR A 85 -7.83 8.01 -11.64
C THR A 85 -8.80 6.83 -11.64
N THR A 86 -10.09 7.11 -11.47
CA THR A 86 -11.18 6.13 -11.64
C THR A 86 -11.82 6.19 -13.03
N ASP A 87 -11.50 7.22 -13.82
CA ASP A 87 -12.07 7.48 -15.15
C ASP A 87 -11.38 6.65 -16.25
N ALA A 88 -10.52 5.71 -15.85
CA ALA A 88 -9.77 4.83 -16.73
C ALA A 88 -10.13 3.35 -16.47
N PRO A 89 -9.96 2.48 -17.49
CA PRO A 89 -10.21 1.05 -17.34
C PRO A 89 -9.44 0.43 -16.17
N GLU A 90 -10.12 -0.45 -15.44
CA GLU A 90 -9.53 -1.27 -14.39
C GLU A 90 -8.71 -2.41 -14.96
N GLN A 91 -7.65 -2.79 -14.26
CA GLN A 91 -6.99 -4.07 -14.56
C GLN A 91 -7.96 -5.23 -14.34
N THR A 92 -8.04 -6.17 -15.27
CA THR A 92 -8.86 -7.39 -15.12
C THR A 92 -7.99 -8.63 -15.22
N HIS A 93 -8.32 -9.65 -14.45
CA HIS A 93 -7.53 -10.88 -14.34
C HIS A 93 -8.17 -12.05 -15.09
N VAL A 94 -7.32 -12.97 -15.55
CA VAL A 94 -7.71 -14.34 -15.90
C VAL A 94 -7.55 -15.19 -14.65
N LEU A 95 -8.58 -15.95 -14.31
CA LEU A 95 -8.60 -16.82 -13.15
C LEU A 95 -8.67 -18.28 -13.59
N GLU A 96 -7.77 -19.11 -13.06
CA GLU A 96 -7.82 -20.57 -13.19
C GLU A 96 -7.76 -21.17 -11.78
N GLY A 97 -8.73 -22.02 -11.44
CA GLY A 97 -8.83 -22.60 -10.10
C GLY A 97 -8.90 -21.55 -8.97
N GLY A 98 -9.45 -20.37 -9.25
CA GLY A 98 -9.55 -19.25 -8.29
C GLY A 98 -8.26 -18.44 -8.10
N LYS A 99 -7.20 -18.74 -8.86
CA LYS A 99 -5.91 -18.01 -8.81
C LYS A 99 -5.73 -17.15 -10.04
N VAL A 100 -5.07 -16.00 -9.86
CA VAL A 100 -4.72 -15.10 -10.97
C VAL A 100 -3.57 -15.71 -11.76
N THR A 101 -3.83 -16.16 -12.99
CA THR A 101 -2.82 -16.75 -13.88
C THR A 101 -2.31 -15.77 -14.92
N ALA A 102 -3.14 -14.81 -15.32
CA ALA A 102 -2.74 -13.78 -16.27
C ALA A 102 -3.52 -12.48 -16.06
N VAL A 103 -3.04 -11.42 -16.68
CA VAL A 103 -3.71 -10.12 -16.78
C VAL A 103 -4.34 -10.02 -18.16
N ARG A 104 -5.66 -9.80 -18.23
CA ARG A 104 -6.41 -9.67 -19.49
C ARG A 104 -6.41 -8.23 -20.00
N CYS A 105 -6.80 -7.30 -19.14
CA CYS A 105 -6.67 -5.86 -19.36
C CYS A 105 -5.67 -5.36 -18.32
N PRO A 106 -4.57 -4.68 -18.70
CA PRO A 106 -3.58 -4.18 -17.73
C PRO A 106 -4.08 -3.02 -16.85
N GLY A 107 -5.18 -2.36 -17.21
CA GLY A 107 -5.66 -1.15 -16.53
C GLY A 107 -4.85 0.09 -16.92
N ALA A 108 -5.36 1.27 -16.53
CA ALA A 108 -4.71 2.55 -16.78
C ALA A 108 -4.99 3.59 -15.67
N ARG A 109 -5.20 3.12 -14.45
CA ARG A 109 -5.58 3.97 -13.31
C ARG A 109 -4.40 4.63 -12.63
N VAL A 110 -3.21 4.04 -12.67
CA VAL A 110 -1.99 4.65 -12.15
C VAL A 110 -1.57 5.78 -13.10
N ARG A 111 -1.51 7.02 -12.58
CA ARG A 111 -1.09 8.19 -13.35
C ARG A 111 0.35 8.55 -13.02
N ASP A 112 0.64 8.80 -11.76
CA ASP A 112 1.99 9.10 -11.32
C ASP A 112 2.33 8.24 -10.10
N LEU A 113 3.56 7.74 -10.06
CA LEU A 113 4.10 7.04 -8.92
C LEU A 113 5.53 7.50 -8.71
N MET A 114 5.76 8.10 -7.54
CA MET A 114 7.07 8.54 -7.10
C MET A 114 7.35 7.95 -5.72
N ILE A 115 8.57 7.46 -5.54
CA ILE A 115 9.04 6.90 -4.27
C ILE A 115 10.28 7.65 -3.84
N THR A 116 10.23 8.24 -2.64
CA THR A 116 11.34 8.98 -2.04
C THR A 116 11.90 8.16 -0.87
N PRO A 117 13.06 7.52 -1.02
CA PRO A 117 13.73 6.87 0.09
C PRO A 117 14.10 7.87 1.19
N PRO A 118 14.19 7.44 2.46
CA PRO A 118 14.67 8.28 3.55
C PRO A 118 16.06 8.87 3.23
N GLY A 119 16.16 10.21 3.25
CA GLY A 119 17.40 10.93 2.93
C GLY A 119 17.87 10.84 1.47
N GLY A 120 17.09 10.20 0.59
CA GLY A 120 17.42 9.98 -0.81
C GLY A 120 16.66 10.89 -1.78
N ALA A 121 17.09 10.88 -3.05
CA ALA A 121 16.40 11.60 -4.12
C ALA A 121 15.11 10.86 -4.53
N PRO A 122 14.06 11.59 -4.98
CA PRO A 122 12.84 10.96 -5.49
C PRO A 122 13.10 10.09 -6.73
N ILE A 123 12.53 8.89 -6.73
CA ILE A 123 12.56 7.92 -7.83
C ILE A 123 11.22 7.99 -8.56
N VAL A 124 11.25 8.31 -9.85
CA VAL A 124 10.06 8.30 -10.71
C VAL A 124 9.83 6.89 -11.23
N VAL A 125 8.76 6.24 -10.76
CA VAL A 125 8.36 4.90 -11.17
C VAL A 125 7.35 4.98 -12.31
N ALA A 126 6.37 5.88 -12.21
CA ALA A 126 5.42 6.17 -13.29
C ALA A 126 5.17 7.68 -13.40
N LYS A 127 4.96 8.16 -14.62
CA LYS A 127 4.59 9.56 -14.91
C LYS A 127 3.61 9.62 -16.08
N GLY A 128 2.45 10.22 -15.87
CA GLY A 128 1.38 10.28 -16.88
C GLY A 128 0.86 8.92 -17.36
N GLY A 129 1.03 7.85 -16.57
CA GLY A 129 0.71 6.47 -16.92
C GLY A 129 1.82 5.72 -17.66
N VAL A 130 2.98 6.35 -17.90
CA VAL A 130 4.14 5.72 -18.53
C VAL A 130 5.16 5.32 -17.47
N VAL A 131 5.73 4.13 -17.61
CA VAL A 131 6.83 3.61 -16.77
C VAL A 131 8.15 3.85 -17.50
N PRO A 132 8.92 4.93 -17.19
CA PRO A 132 10.08 5.32 -17.98
C PRO A 132 11.24 4.33 -17.90
N THR A 133 11.38 3.63 -16.77
CA THR A 133 12.47 2.68 -16.49
C THR A 133 11.88 1.34 -16.05
N PRO A 134 11.18 0.60 -16.93
CA PRO A 134 10.35 -0.54 -16.53
C PRO A 134 11.13 -1.67 -15.85
N ASN A 135 12.40 -1.84 -16.20
CA ASN A 135 13.28 -2.89 -15.66
C ASN A 135 14.11 -2.45 -14.45
N ALA A 136 14.03 -1.17 -14.05
CA ALA A 136 14.72 -0.71 -12.84
C ALA A 136 14.11 -1.40 -11.62
N THR A 137 14.97 -1.81 -10.69
CA THR A 137 14.57 -2.57 -9.51
C THR A 137 14.30 -1.66 -8.33
N ILE A 138 13.39 -2.11 -7.47
CA ILE A 138 13.03 -1.43 -6.23
C ILE A 138 12.65 -2.45 -5.16
N ALA A 139 13.08 -2.18 -3.93
CA ALA A 139 12.78 -2.99 -2.75
C ALA A 139 11.63 -2.37 -1.95
N ILE A 140 10.53 -3.12 -1.81
CA ILE A 140 9.35 -2.70 -1.05
C ILE A 140 9.08 -3.65 0.12
N ALA A 141 8.67 -3.11 1.27
CA ALA A 141 8.12 -3.94 2.34
C ALA A 141 6.62 -4.16 2.13
N THR A 142 6.17 -5.38 2.37
CA THR A 142 4.75 -5.74 2.32
C THR A 142 4.46 -6.96 3.19
N LEU A 143 3.21 -7.46 3.15
CA LEU A 143 2.82 -8.68 3.82
C LEU A 143 3.16 -9.89 2.97
N GLU A 144 3.61 -10.98 3.59
CA GLU A 144 3.81 -12.27 2.91
C GLU A 144 2.53 -12.71 2.17
N TYR A 145 1.36 -12.47 2.77
CA TYR A 145 0.06 -12.69 2.13
C TYR A 145 -0.06 -12.01 0.76
N LEU A 146 0.34 -10.73 0.66
CA LEU A 146 0.25 -9.96 -0.57
C LEU A 146 1.34 -10.39 -1.57
N ALA A 147 2.56 -10.62 -1.09
CA ALA A 147 3.66 -11.13 -1.91
C ALA A 147 3.33 -12.49 -2.57
N ASN A 148 2.45 -13.29 -1.94
CA ASN A 148 1.97 -14.57 -2.48
C ASN A 148 0.70 -14.45 -3.34
N GLY A 149 0.32 -13.24 -3.77
CA GLY A 149 -0.84 -13.03 -4.64
C GLY A 149 -2.16 -12.74 -3.92
N GLY A 150 -2.13 -12.59 -2.59
CA GLY A 150 -3.28 -12.19 -1.79
C GLY A 150 -3.94 -10.92 -2.33
N ASP A 151 -5.26 -10.85 -2.30
CA ASP A 151 -6.05 -9.74 -2.87
C ASP A 151 -5.77 -9.45 -4.38
N GLY A 152 -5.12 -10.38 -5.07
CA GLY A 152 -4.68 -10.24 -6.46
C GLY A 152 -3.44 -9.36 -6.63
N TRP A 153 -2.69 -9.06 -5.58
CA TRP A 153 -1.42 -8.34 -5.67
C TRP A 153 -0.38 -9.14 -6.49
N PHE A 154 0.58 -8.47 -7.12
CA PHE A 154 1.59 -9.09 -8.00
C PHE A 154 1.00 -10.05 -9.06
N PRO A 155 -0.01 -9.63 -9.85
CA PRO A 155 -0.67 -10.53 -10.78
C PRO A 155 0.27 -10.99 -11.89
N GLY A 156 0.23 -12.30 -12.18
CA GLY A 156 1.02 -12.94 -13.24
C GLY A 156 2.49 -13.20 -12.88
N GLU A 157 2.90 -12.94 -11.63
CA GLU A 157 4.25 -13.27 -11.17
C GLU A 157 4.27 -14.69 -10.61
N ALA A 158 5.08 -15.57 -11.20
CA ALA A 158 5.18 -16.97 -10.76
C ALA A 158 5.93 -17.12 -9.42
N ARG A 159 6.95 -16.26 -9.20
CA ARG A 159 7.71 -16.20 -7.95
C ARG A 159 8.42 -14.84 -7.85
N LEU A 160 8.21 -14.16 -6.74
CA LEU A 160 8.95 -12.94 -6.40
C LEU A 160 10.23 -13.30 -5.64
N ALA A 161 11.24 -12.43 -5.76
CA ALA A 161 12.38 -12.44 -4.84
C ALA A 161 11.92 -11.83 -3.51
N VAL A 162 11.77 -12.68 -2.50
CA VAL A 162 11.23 -12.30 -1.19
C VAL A 162 12.25 -12.60 -0.10
N ALA A 163 12.54 -11.61 0.74
CA ALA A 163 13.32 -11.76 1.95
C ALA A 163 12.42 -11.58 3.17
N ALA A 164 12.42 -12.55 4.08
CA ALA A 164 11.70 -12.44 5.35
C ALA A 164 12.32 -11.33 6.21
N VAL A 165 11.49 -10.56 6.93
CA VAL A 165 11.95 -9.65 7.98
C VAL A 165 11.99 -10.45 9.30
N PRO A 166 13.17 -10.80 9.85
CA PRO A 166 13.25 -11.66 11.04
C PRO A 166 12.51 -11.05 12.23
N GLY A 167 11.58 -11.82 12.82
CA GLY A 167 10.71 -11.34 13.91
C GLY A 167 9.74 -10.22 13.51
N GLY A 168 9.67 -9.88 12.22
CA GLY A 168 8.82 -8.83 11.69
C GLY A 168 7.43 -9.36 11.39
N THR A 169 6.53 -9.27 12.37
CA THR A 169 5.08 -9.33 12.11
C THR A 169 4.49 -7.93 12.12
N GLU A 170 3.28 -7.77 11.60
CA GLU A 170 2.56 -6.50 11.63
C GLU A 170 2.44 -5.91 13.03
N GLN A 171 2.01 -6.72 14.01
CA GLN A 171 1.84 -6.26 15.39
C GLN A 171 3.18 -5.96 16.05
N ALA A 172 4.21 -6.78 15.79
CA ALA A 172 5.56 -6.52 16.31
C ALA A 172 6.13 -5.21 15.75
N ALA A 173 5.97 -4.96 14.44
CA ALA A 173 6.44 -3.75 13.80
C ALA A 173 5.71 -2.50 14.32
N LEU A 174 4.38 -2.53 14.44
CA LEU A 174 3.62 -1.40 14.98
C LEU A 174 4.00 -1.12 16.44
N ARG A 175 4.14 -2.15 17.27
CA ARG A 175 4.57 -2.00 18.67
C ARG A 175 5.98 -1.43 18.77
N GLY A 176 6.91 -1.91 17.94
CA GLY A 176 8.26 -1.39 17.86
C GLY A 176 8.30 0.07 17.45
N PHE A 177 7.51 0.46 16.44
CA PHE A 177 7.34 1.84 16.02
C PHE A 177 6.81 2.73 17.18
N LEU A 178 5.71 2.33 17.83
CA LEU A 178 5.14 3.10 18.94
C LEU A 178 6.11 3.26 20.12
N ALA A 179 6.88 2.22 20.44
CA ALA A 179 7.90 2.27 21.47
C ALA A 179 9.04 3.25 21.11
N ALA A 180 9.46 3.27 19.83
CA ALA A 180 10.46 4.20 19.33
C ALA A 180 9.97 5.66 19.35
N GLU A 181 8.72 5.90 18.95
CA GLU A 181 8.08 7.23 19.02
C GLU A 181 7.96 7.73 20.46
N GLU A 182 7.65 6.84 21.40
CA GLU A 182 7.60 7.16 22.82
C GLU A 182 8.98 7.52 23.37
N ALA A 183 10.00 6.69 23.08
CA ALA A 183 11.37 6.93 23.51
C ALA A 183 11.93 8.24 22.94
N ALA A 184 11.49 8.64 21.75
CA ALA A 184 11.84 9.91 21.13
C ALA A 184 11.01 11.11 21.63
N GLY A 185 10.04 10.91 22.53
CA GLY A 185 9.18 11.96 23.06
C GLY A 185 8.15 12.54 22.05
N ARG A 186 8.05 11.95 20.86
CA ARG A 186 7.10 12.34 19.80
C ARG A 186 5.69 11.81 20.05
N TRP A 187 5.57 10.72 20.80
CA TRP A 187 4.28 10.20 21.24
C TRP A 187 4.10 10.30 22.76
N ARG A 188 3.01 10.96 23.19
CA ARG A 188 2.68 11.20 24.61
C ARG A 188 1.50 10.36 25.08
N ARG A 189 1.65 9.03 25.03
CA ARG A 189 0.75 8.00 25.63
C ARG A 189 -0.72 8.43 25.83
N GLY A 190 -1.44 8.69 24.74
CA GLY A 190 -2.88 8.97 24.77
C GLY A 190 -3.31 10.34 24.25
N ILE A 191 -2.38 11.22 23.86
CA ILE A 191 -2.69 12.29 22.91
C ILE A 191 -2.76 11.69 21.50
N GLY A 192 -3.67 12.19 20.66
CA GLY A 192 -3.73 11.79 19.26
C GLY A 192 -2.35 11.94 18.60
N TYR A 193 -1.86 10.87 17.97
CA TYR A 193 -0.65 10.95 17.15
C TYR A 193 -0.98 11.76 15.90
N VAL A 194 -0.37 12.93 15.78
CA VAL A 194 -0.34 13.68 14.53
C VAL A 194 0.86 13.13 13.76
N ASP A 195 0.58 12.42 12.67
CA ASP A 195 1.63 11.99 11.76
C ASP A 195 2.21 13.24 11.10
N GLU A 196 3.39 13.67 11.57
CA GLU A 196 4.12 14.83 11.03
C GLU A 196 4.45 14.66 9.54
N ASP A 197 4.48 13.39 9.08
CA ASP A 197 4.71 13.00 7.69
C ASP A 197 3.42 12.67 6.94
N ALA A 198 2.23 12.92 7.50
CA ALA A 198 0.94 12.70 6.81
C ALA A 198 0.86 13.43 5.47
N ALA A 199 1.58 14.56 5.35
CA ALA A 199 1.67 15.32 4.11
C ALA A 199 2.59 14.68 3.04
N ARG A 200 3.33 13.61 3.37
CA ARG A 200 4.35 12.97 2.51
C ARG A 200 3.88 11.69 1.83
N ALA A 201 3.04 10.89 2.48
CA ALA A 201 2.35 9.77 1.82
C ALA A 201 1.07 10.29 1.15
N ARG A 202 1.00 10.26 -0.18
CA ARG A 202 -0.15 10.82 -0.91
C ARG A 202 -0.67 9.83 -1.93
N ILE A 203 -1.72 9.10 -1.58
CA ILE A 203 -2.56 8.39 -2.55
C ILE A 203 -3.72 9.31 -2.90
N THR A 204 -3.62 9.99 -4.04
CA THR A 204 -4.53 11.09 -4.42
C THR A 204 -5.29 10.75 -5.71
N PRO A 205 -6.64 10.81 -5.71
CA PRO A 205 -7.40 10.71 -6.95
C PRO A 205 -7.18 11.96 -7.81
N VAL A 206 -7.17 11.80 -9.12
CA VAL A 206 -7.00 12.86 -10.12
C VAL A 206 -7.91 12.61 -11.32
N ASP A 207 -8.25 13.68 -12.04
CA ASP A 207 -9.06 13.59 -13.26
C ASP A 207 -8.36 12.74 -14.33
N GLY A 208 -9.12 11.93 -15.05
CA GLY A 208 -8.60 11.05 -16.12
C GLY A 208 -8.36 11.70 -17.47
N ALA A 209 -8.26 13.03 -17.54
CA ALA A 209 -8.01 13.72 -18.81
C ALA A 209 -6.71 13.22 -19.49
N GLY A 210 -6.83 12.83 -20.76
CA GLY A 210 -5.68 12.35 -21.55
C GLY A 210 -5.19 10.94 -21.20
N VAL A 211 -6.01 10.10 -20.55
CA VAL A 211 -5.65 8.70 -20.34
C VAL A 211 -5.64 7.94 -21.66
N ILE A 212 -4.53 7.26 -21.93
CA ILE A 212 -4.38 6.34 -23.05
C ILE A 212 -4.91 4.99 -22.60
N VAL A 213 -5.97 4.49 -23.25
CA VAL A 213 -6.50 3.15 -22.99
C VAL A 213 -5.57 2.10 -23.61
N PRO A 214 -4.96 1.21 -22.82
CA PRO A 214 -4.03 0.22 -23.32
C PRO A 214 -4.74 -0.88 -24.12
N PRO A 215 -4.01 -1.59 -24.99
CA PRO A 215 -4.52 -2.78 -25.66
C PRO A 215 -5.00 -3.83 -24.65
N GLY A 216 -6.07 -4.56 -25.00
CA GLY A 216 -6.67 -5.58 -24.12
C GLY A 216 -7.71 -5.04 -23.11
N CYS A 217 -7.90 -3.71 -23.06
CA CYS A 217 -8.91 -3.05 -22.23
C CYS A 217 -10.11 -2.50 -23.02
N ARG A 218 -10.29 -2.94 -24.27
CA ARG A 218 -11.40 -2.58 -25.15
C ARG A 218 -12.35 -3.75 -25.34
#